data_AF-A0A7I7UEX5-F1
#
_entry.id   AF-A0A7I7UEX5-F1
#
_cell.length_a   1.000
_cell.length_b   1.000
_cell.length_c   1.000
_cell.angle_alpha   90.00
_cell.angle_beta   90.00
_cell.angle_gamma   90.00
#
_symmetry.space_group_name_H-M   'P 1'
#
loop_
_entity.id
_entity.type
_entity.pdbx_description
1 polymer ?
#
loop_
_entity_poly.entity_id
_entity_poly.type
_entity_poly.pdbx_seq_one_letter_code
_entity_poly.pdbx_strand_id
1 'polypeptide(L)'
;MTGWLFALGSALFYGTSDFVAAWRLGGPYYVVVALLGQFAGLVVAGIAALVVIAPSPTAVDLWWGALSGFGTAAGMVFLFRGMSHGAISVVVPTSAVTGIALSAVVSVVLGDQRPSLLAWTGIAVAVPALWWVSSGRQVDAGAHSGGAGDGLLAGVGIAVQYLALA
;
A
#
# COMPACT_ATOMS: atom_id res chain seq x y z
N MET A 1 -13.41 -19.36 -9.37
CA MET A 1 -14.09 -19.47 -8.05
C MET A 1 -13.11 -19.56 -6.86
N THR A 2 -11.80 -19.33 -7.07
CA THR A 2 -10.73 -19.40 -6.03
C THR A 2 -10.20 -18.03 -5.57
N GLY A 3 -10.58 -16.93 -6.23
CA GLY A 3 -10.00 -15.60 -5.95
C GLY A 3 -10.23 -15.08 -4.52
N TRP A 4 -11.36 -15.41 -3.90
CA TRP A 4 -11.67 -14.96 -2.53
C TRP A 4 -10.80 -15.65 -1.47
N LEU A 5 -10.36 -16.90 -1.70
CA LEU A 5 -9.41 -17.59 -0.81
C LEU A 5 -8.02 -16.95 -0.87
N PHE A 6 -7.56 -16.57 -2.07
CA PHE A 6 -6.31 -15.82 -2.23
C PHE A 6 -6.39 -14.42 -1.61
N ALA A 7 -7.54 -13.75 -1.73
CA ALA A 7 -7.77 -12.46 -1.09
C ALA A 7 -7.75 -12.56 0.45
N LEU A 8 -8.40 -13.56 1.03
CA LEU A 8 -8.38 -13.81 2.48
C LEU A 8 -6.98 -14.21 2.97
N GLY A 9 -6.28 -15.06 2.22
CA GLY A 9 -4.89 -15.43 2.52
C GLY A 9 -3.97 -14.21 2.50
N SER A 10 -4.08 -13.38 1.45
CA SER A 10 -3.34 -12.11 1.34
C SER A 10 -3.65 -11.19 2.52
N ALA A 11 -4.92 -11.00 2.87
CA ALA A 11 -5.33 -10.18 4.01
C ALA A 11 -4.74 -10.68 5.33
N LEU A 12 -4.66 -11.99 5.55
CA LEU A 12 -4.05 -12.58 6.74
C LEU A 12 -2.53 -12.33 6.79
N PHE A 13 -1.81 -12.57 5.70
CA PHE A 13 -0.36 -12.35 5.63
C PHE A 13 0.00 -10.87 5.75
N TYR A 14 -0.73 -10.00 5.06
CA TYR A 14 -0.51 -8.55 5.13
C TYR A 14 -0.82 -8.02 6.53
N GLY A 15 -1.96 -8.41 7.10
CA GLY A 15 -2.36 -7.99 8.45
C GLY A 15 -1.43 -8.51 9.56
N THR A 16 -0.94 -9.73 9.45
CA THR A 16 0.05 -10.27 10.40
C THR A 16 1.41 -9.59 10.28
N SER A 17 1.87 -9.31 9.05
CA SER A 17 3.08 -8.52 8.81
C SER A 17 2.98 -7.13 9.44
N ASP A 18 1.88 -6.41 9.17
CA ASP A 18 1.66 -5.06 9.69
C ASP A 18 1.54 -5.05 11.21
N PHE A 19 0.87 -6.05 11.79
CA PHE A 19 0.78 -6.19 13.25
C PHE A 19 2.14 -6.46 13.90
N VAL A 20 2.93 -7.38 13.33
CA VAL A 20 4.27 -7.70 13.83
C VAL A 20 5.20 -6.49 13.68
N ALA A 21 5.11 -5.77 12.56
CA ALA A 21 5.86 -4.55 12.33
C ALA A 21 5.51 -3.48 13.37
N ALA A 22 4.21 -3.22 13.59
CA ALA A 22 3.74 -2.25 14.57
C ALA A 22 4.12 -2.63 16.02
N TRP A 23 4.12 -3.93 16.35
CA TRP A 23 4.44 -4.39 17.70
C TRP A 23 5.94 -4.33 18.02
N ARG A 24 6.82 -4.68 17.08
CA ARG A 24 8.27 -4.79 17.32
C ARG A 24 9.08 -3.54 16.98
N LEU A 25 8.57 -2.62 16.17
CA LEU A 25 9.37 -1.55 15.55
C LEU A 25 9.10 -0.15 16.09
N GLY A 26 8.57 -0.01 17.30
CA GLY A 26 8.41 1.30 17.96
C GLY A 26 9.77 2.00 18.16
N GLY A 27 10.24 2.75 17.16
CA GLY A 27 11.51 3.47 17.20
C GLY A 27 11.97 4.03 15.84
N PRO A 28 13.13 4.71 15.78
CA PRO A 28 13.65 5.41 14.59
C PRO A 28 14.09 4.49 13.42
N TYR A 29 13.84 3.19 13.50
CA TYR A 29 14.36 2.18 12.58
C TYR A 29 13.44 1.85 11.39
N TYR A 30 12.29 2.51 11.25
CA TYR A 30 11.33 2.24 10.17
C TYR A 30 11.93 2.31 8.76
N VAL A 31 12.82 3.28 8.52
CA VAL A 31 13.52 3.42 7.22
C VAL A 31 14.41 2.19 6.95
N VAL A 32 15.13 1.72 7.96
CA VAL A 32 16.01 0.54 7.83
C VAL A 32 15.18 -0.70 7.54
N VAL A 33 14.04 -0.87 8.23
CA VAL A 33 13.14 -2.01 8.02
C VAL A 33 12.52 -1.97 6.63
N ALA A 34 12.09 -0.80 6.17
CA ALA A 34 11.54 -0.64 4.82
C ALA A 34 12.58 -0.96 3.74
N LEU A 35 13.82 -0.50 3.91
CA LEU A 35 14.93 -0.85 3.01
C LEU A 35 15.22 -2.35 3.04
N LEU A 36 15.25 -2.97 4.22
CA LEU A 36 15.42 -4.41 4.35
C LEU A 36 14.28 -5.19 3.70
N GLY A 37 13.05 -4.71 3.84
CA GLY A 37 11.86 -5.27 3.20
C GLY A 37 11.92 -5.15 1.68
N GLN A 38 12.33 -4.00 1.16
CA GLN A 38 12.51 -3.78 -0.28
C GLN A 38 13.61 -4.68 -0.85
N PHE A 39 14.72 -4.85 -0.11
CA PHE A 39 15.82 -5.73 -0.50
C PHE A 39 15.40 -7.20 -0.44
N ALA A 40 14.70 -7.63 0.62
CA ALA A 40 14.16 -8.98 0.73
C ALA A 40 13.17 -9.26 -0.40
N GLY A 41 12.29 -8.31 -0.72
CA GLY A 41 11.38 -8.38 -1.86
C GLY A 41 12.12 -8.53 -3.20
N LEU A 42 13.20 -7.77 -3.40
CA LEU A 42 14.05 -7.89 -4.60
C LEU A 42 14.72 -9.26 -4.71
N VAL A 43 15.25 -9.79 -3.60
CA VAL A 43 15.87 -11.12 -3.56
C VAL A 43 14.83 -12.20 -3.88
N VAL A 44 13.65 -12.13 -3.27
CA VAL A 44 12.56 -13.08 -3.52
C VAL A 44 12.09 -13.00 -4.98
N ALA A 45 11.94 -11.79 -5.53
CA ALA A 45 11.61 -11.59 -6.94
C ALA A 45 12.68 -12.16 -7.88
N GLY A 46 13.96 -11.96 -7.55
CA GLY A 46 15.08 -12.52 -8.30
C GLY A 46 15.08 -14.06 -8.27
N ILE A 47 14.85 -14.67 -7.11
CA ILE A 47 14.73 -16.13 -6.99
C ILE A 47 13.52 -16.62 -7.80
N ALA A 48 12.37 -15.95 -7.71
CA ALA A 48 11.19 -16.31 -8.48
C ALA A 48 11.46 -16.24 -9.99
N ALA A 49 12.17 -15.22 -10.46
CA ALA A 49 12.57 -15.09 -11.87
C ALA A 49 13.47 -16.23 -12.36
N LEU A 50 14.26 -16.84 -11.48
CA LEU A 50 15.12 -17.99 -11.81
C LEU A 50 14.36 -19.33 -11.82
N VAL A 51 13.29 -19.45 -11.04
CA VAL A 51 12.53 -20.70 -10.84
C VAL A 51 11.33 -20.80 -11.78
N VAL A 52 10.70 -19.68 -12.11
CA VAL A 52 9.51 -19.65 -12.96
C VAL A 52 9.91 -19.75 -14.43
N ILE A 53 9.45 -20.81 -15.11
CA ILE A 53 9.56 -20.95 -16.56
C ILE A 53 8.52 -20.02 -17.20
N ALA A 54 8.88 -18.74 -17.34
CA ALA A 54 8.10 -17.72 -18.01
C ALA A 54 8.89 -17.17 -19.22
N PRO A 55 8.21 -16.51 -20.19
CA PRO A 55 8.90 -15.72 -21.19
C PRO A 55 9.87 -14.73 -20.53
N SER A 56 11.06 -14.59 -21.09
CA SER A 56 12.05 -13.62 -20.61
C SER A 56 11.42 -12.21 -20.55
N PRO A 57 11.54 -11.49 -19.42
CA PRO A 57 10.92 -10.18 -19.27
C PRO A 57 11.45 -9.21 -20.33
N THR A 58 10.55 -8.44 -20.92
CA THR A 58 10.92 -7.38 -21.86
C THR A 58 11.45 -6.17 -21.10
N ALA A 59 12.14 -5.26 -21.82
CA ALA A 59 12.56 -3.99 -21.23
C ALA A 59 11.37 -3.16 -20.71
N VAL A 60 10.20 -3.30 -21.33
CA VAL A 60 8.97 -2.62 -20.89
C VAL A 60 8.48 -3.16 -19.55
N ASP A 61 8.50 -4.49 -19.37
CA ASP A 61 8.11 -5.13 -18.11
C ASP A 61 9.04 -4.70 -16.96
N LEU A 62 10.34 -4.59 -17.24
CA LEU A 62 11.33 -4.10 -16.27
C LEU A 62 11.10 -2.62 -15.91
N TRP A 63 10.72 -1.78 -16.89
CA TRP A 63 10.38 -0.37 -16.63
C TRP A 63 9.14 -0.23 -15.75
N TRP A 64 8.09 -1.02 -16.00
CA TRP A 64 6.91 -1.04 -15.15
C TRP A 64 7.22 -1.54 -13.75
N GLY A 65 8.03 -2.60 -13.61
CA GLY A 65 8.53 -3.07 -12.33
C GLY A 65 9.35 -2.02 -11.56
N ALA A 66 10.20 -1.27 -12.26
CA ALA A 66 10.99 -0.19 -11.66
C ALA A 66 10.12 1.00 -11.22
N LEU A 67 9.14 1.39 -12.05
CA LEU A 67 8.20 2.47 -11.74
C LEU A 67 7.33 2.12 -10.53
N SER A 68 6.88 0.87 -10.48
CA SER A 68 6.21 0.26 -9.34
C SER A 68 7.09 0.42 -8.08
N GLY A 69 8.29 -0.15 -8.08
CA GLY A 69 9.23 -0.05 -6.95
C GLY A 69 9.50 1.39 -6.47
N PHE A 70 9.59 2.34 -7.41
CA PHE A 70 9.72 3.77 -7.07
C PHE A 70 8.48 4.31 -6.37
N GLY A 71 7.27 3.96 -6.82
CA GLY A 71 6.01 4.29 -6.17
C GLY A 71 5.97 3.81 -4.71
N THR A 72 6.38 2.56 -4.46
CA THR A 72 6.49 2.03 -3.09
C THR A 72 7.51 2.79 -2.25
N ALA A 73 8.71 3.03 -2.77
CA ALA A 73 9.76 3.73 -2.02
C ALA A 73 9.34 5.17 -1.67
N ALA A 74 8.79 5.91 -2.63
CA ALA A 74 8.27 7.26 -2.40
C ALA A 74 7.11 7.24 -1.39
N GLY A 75 6.18 6.29 -1.55
CA GLY A 75 5.04 6.10 -0.65
C GLY A 75 5.48 5.89 0.80
N MET A 76 6.46 5.00 1.02
CA MET A 76 7.02 4.71 2.34
C MET A 76 7.72 5.93 2.96
N VAL A 77 8.47 6.71 2.19
CA VAL A 77 9.14 7.93 2.70
C VAL A 77 8.12 8.92 3.24
N PHE A 78 7.05 9.21 2.48
CA PHE A 78 6.00 10.12 2.94
C PHE A 78 5.20 9.52 4.10
N LEU A 79 4.93 8.21 4.09
CA LEU A 79 4.24 7.55 5.20
C LEU A 79 5.03 7.69 6.50
N PHE A 80 6.33 7.38 6.49
CA PHE A 80 7.18 7.50 7.67
C PHE A 80 7.34 8.95 8.13
N ARG A 81 7.47 9.90 7.19
CA ARG A 81 7.51 11.34 7.51
C ARG A 81 6.21 11.83 8.15
N GLY A 82 5.06 11.37 7.62
CA GLY A 82 3.75 11.69 8.19
C GLY A 82 3.59 11.10 9.58
N MET A 83 4.03 9.86 9.80
CA MET A 83 3.99 9.20 11.11
C MET A 83 4.93 9.83 12.13
N SER A 84 6.03 10.47 11.71
CA SER A 84 6.98 11.11 12.63
C SER A 84 6.52 12.50 13.10
N HIS A 85 5.65 13.18 12.35
CA HIS A 85 5.19 14.55 12.66
C HIS A 85 3.67 14.72 12.79
N GLY A 86 2.90 13.66 12.58
CA GLY A 86 1.44 13.67 12.67
C GLY A 86 0.87 12.42 13.33
N ALA A 87 -0.44 12.42 13.58
CA ALA A 87 -1.12 11.28 14.18
C ALA A 87 -1.07 10.07 13.23
N ILE A 88 -0.48 8.96 13.69
CA ILE A 88 -0.47 7.67 12.98
C ILE A 88 -1.90 7.24 12.60
N SER A 89 -2.88 7.52 13.47
CA SER A 89 -4.31 7.27 13.26
C SER A 89 -4.94 8.08 12.12
N VAL A 90 -4.25 9.07 11.56
CA VAL A 90 -4.68 9.85 10.40
C VAL A 90 -3.83 9.53 9.18
N VAL A 91 -2.51 9.46 9.33
CA VAL A 91 -1.56 9.27 8.22
C VAL A 91 -1.75 7.91 7.54
N VAL A 92 -1.81 6.82 8.33
CA VAL A 92 -1.92 5.46 7.79
C VAL A 92 -3.23 5.26 7.03
N PRO A 93 -4.42 5.58 7.59
CA PRO A 93 -5.68 5.41 6.87
C PRO A 93 -5.82 6.35 5.68
N THR A 94 -5.38 7.62 5.78
CA THR A 94 -5.47 8.55 4.65
C THR A 94 -4.64 8.05 3.48
N SER A 95 -3.45 7.49 3.71
CA SER A 95 -2.63 6.89 2.65
C SER A 95 -3.30 5.67 2.02
N ALA A 96 -3.89 4.77 2.82
CA ALA A 96 -4.55 3.58 2.33
C ALA A 96 -5.78 3.92 1.47
N VAL A 97 -6.65 4.80 1.96
CA VAL A 97 -7.85 5.24 1.23
C VAL A 97 -7.45 5.95 -0.06
N THR A 98 -6.46 6.84 0.01
CA THR A 98 -6.00 7.62 -1.15
C THR A 98 -5.41 6.71 -2.22
N GLY A 99 -4.53 5.77 -1.84
CA GLY A 99 -3.91 4.84 -2.79
C GLY A 99 -4.90 3.92 -3.48
N ILE A 100 -5.83 3.34 -2.72
CA ILE A 100 -6.89 2.47 -3.26
C ILE A 100 -7.83 3.27 -4.16
N ALA A 101 -8.29 4.44 -3.71
CA ALA A 101 -9.23 5.27 -4.47
C ALA A 101 -8.61 5.79 -5.77
N LEU A 102 -7.39 6.32 -5.74
CA LEU A 102 -6.69 6.81 -6.94
C LEU A 102 -6.45 5.69 -7.93
N SER A 103 -5.91 4.55 -7.48
CA SER A 103 -5.68 3.41 -8.36
C SER A 103 -6.98 2.94 -9.02
N ALA A 104 -8.06 2.77 -8.25
CA ALA A 104 -9.35 2.36 -8.77
C ALA A 104 -9.93 3.36 -9.78
N VAL A 105 -9.87 4.67 -9.48
CA VAL A 105 -10.36 5.72 -10.39
C VAL A 105 -9.57 5.71 -11.69
N VAL A 106 -8.23 5.62 -11.62
CA VAL A 106 -7.38 5.61 -12.81
C VAL A 106 -7.62 4.36 -13.66
N SER A 107 -7.74 3.17 -13.06
CA SER A 107 -8.08 1.94 -13.79
C SER A 107 -9.43 2.00 -14.49
N VAL A 108 -10.42 2.70 -13.91
CA VAL A 108 -11.73 2.91 -14.54
C VAL A 108 -11.64 3.92 -15.68
N VAL A 109 -10.90 5.02 -15.51
CA VAL A 109 -10.75 6.08 -16.51
C VAL A 109 -9.97 5.60 -17.74
N LEU A 110 -8.93 4.78 -17.53
CA LEU A 110 -8.15 4.18 -18.62
C LEU A 110 -8.93 3.11 -19.40
N GLY A 111 -10.07 2.66 -18.88
CA GLY A 111 -10.95 1.71 -19.56
C GLY A 111 -10.54 0.23 -19.43
N ASP A 112 -9.47 -0.06 -18.68
CA ASP A 112 -8.93 -1.41 -18.48
C ASP A 112 -9.86 -2.29 -17.63
N GLN A 113 -10.72 -1.69 -16.81
CA GLN A 113 -11.71 -2.41 -16.02
C GLN A 113 -13.08 -1.75 -16.08
N ARG A 114 -14.12 -2.58 -16.24
CA ARG A 114 -15.52 -2.20 -16.00
C ARG A 114 -15.99 -2.85 -14.69
N PRO A 115 -15.84 -2.17 -13.55
CA PRO A 115 -16.27 -2.73 -12.27
C PRO A 115 -17.77 -3.03 -12.33
N SER A 116 -18.16 -4.23 -11.90
CA SER A 116 -19.57 -4.56 -11.75
C SER A 116 -20.19 -3.69 -10.64
N LEU A 117 -21.51 -3.54 -10.65
CA LEU A 117 -22.25 -2.84 -9.58
C LEU A 117 -21.88 -3.36 -8.18
N LEU A 118 -21.55 -4.65 -8.07
CA LEU A 118 -21.14 -5.29 -6.82
C LEU A 118 -19.75 -4.83 -6.34
N ALA A 119 -18.80 -4.61 -7.26
CA ALA A 119 -17.49 -4.05 -6.93
C ALA A 119 -17.61 -2.62 -6.41
N TRP A 120 -18.47 -1.80 -7.02
CA TRP A 120 -18.77 -0.45 -6.54
C TRP A 120 -19.34 -0.43 -5.13
N THR A 121 -20.25 -1.36 -4.79
CA THR A 121 -20.76 -1.46 -3.42
C THR A 121 -19.66 -1.85 -2.43
N GLY A 122 -18.74 -2.73 -2.81
CA GLY A 122 -17.58 -3.09 -1.98
C GLY A 122 -16.67 -1.89 -1.71
N ILE A 123 -16.35 -1.09 -2.74
CA ILE A 123 -15.56 0.14 -2.60
C ILE A 123 -16.29 1.15 -1.67
N ALA A 124 -17.59 1.35 -1.90
CA ALA A 124 -18.40 2.28 -1.11
C ALA A 124 -18.50 1.89 0.37
N VAL A 125 -18.43 0.59 0.70
CA VAL A 125 -18.43 0.08 2.08
C VAL A 125 -17.02 0.08 2.68
N ALA A 126 -15.99 -0.20 1.88
CA ALA A 126 -14.61 -0.26 2.35
C ALA A 126 -14.13 1.09 2.89
N VAL A 127 -14.49 2.20 2.23
CA VAL A 127 -14.12 3.56 2.66
C VAL A 127 -14.61 3.89 4.08
N PRO A 128 -15.91 3.79 4.41
CA PRO A 128 -16.39 4.02 5.77
C PRO A 128 -15.90 2.97 6.77
N ALA A 129 -15.72 1.70 6.38
CA ALA A 129 -15.13 0.69 7.26
C ALA A 129 -13.68 1.04 7.66
N LEU A 130 -12.86 1.47 6.70
CA LEU A 130 -11.48 1.93 6.93
C LEU A 130 -11.45 3.18 7.83
N TRP A 131 -12.40 4.11 7.65
CA TRP A 131 -12.55 5.26 8.54
C TRP A 131 -12.96 4.84 9.97
N TRP A 132 -13.85 3.85 10.10
CA TRP A 132 -14.31 3.39 11.41
C TRP A 132 -13.20 2.67 12.19
N VAL A 133 -12.40 1.85 11.51
CA VAL A 133 -11.21 1.21 12.07
C VAL A 133 -10.18 2.25 12.51
N SER A 134 -10.01 3.34 11.74
CA SER A 134 -9.02 4.36 12.08
C SER A 134 -9.42 5.30 13.22
N SER A 135 -10.72 5.46 13.46
CA SER A 135 -11.25 6.32 14.52
C SER A 135 -11.22 5.64 15.90
N GLY A 136 -10.96 4.33 15.96
CA GLY A 136 -10.81 3.56 17.19
C GLY A 136 -9.41 3.61 17.80
N ARG A 137 -9.05 4.74 18.45
CA ARG A 137 -8.13 4.88 19.61
C ARG A 137 -7.83 6.37 19.83
N GLN A 138 -8.67 7.01 20.62
CA GLN A 138 -8.38 8.32 21.20
C GLN A 138 -7.50 8.14 22.43
N VAL A 139 -6.18 8.28 22.27
CA VAL A 139 -5.31 8.86 23.31
C VAL A 139 -4.17 9.52 22.54
N ASP A 140 -4.22 10.84 22.37
CA ASP A 140 -3.07 11.74 22.49
C ASP A 140 -3.50 13.15 22.05
N ALA A 141 -3.92 13.90 23.06
CA ALA A 141 -4.08 15.34 23.00
C ALA A 141 -2.70 15.98 22.70
N GLY A 142 -2.46 16.35 21.44
CA GLY A 142 -1.23 17.07 21.05
C GLY A 142 -0.76 16.91 19.60
N ALA A 143 -1.34 15.97 18.84
CA ALA A 143 -0.90 15.74 17.45
C ALA A 143 -1.31 16.92 16.55
N HIS A 144 -0.30 17.63 16.03
CA HIS A 144 -0.48 18.71 15.08
C HIS A 144 -1.09 18.16 13.78
N SER A 145 -1.96 18.94 13.13
CA SER A 145 -2.65 18.62 11.87
C SER A 145 -1.74 18.38 10.65
N GLY A 146 -0.42 18.34 10.83
CA GLY A 146 0.58 18.33 9.76
C GLY A 146 0.79 17.01 9.01
N GLY A 147 0.31 15.88 9.53
CA GLY A 147 0.55 14.56 8.91
C GLY A 147 -0.37 14.18 7.75
N ALA A 148 -1.51 14.86 7.60
CA ALA A 148 -2.52 14.47 6.59
C ALA A 148 -1.99 14.63 5.15
N GLY A 149 -1.22 15.68 4.87
CA GLY A 149 -0.61 15.89 3.55
C GLY A 149 0.38 14.79 3.18
N ASP A 150 1.15 14.32 4.15
CA ASP A 150 2.09 13.21 3.97
C ASP A 150 1.37 11.88 3.76
N GLY A 151 0.23 11.67 4.43
CA GLY A 151 -0.66 10.53 4.15
C GLY A 151 -1.19 10.54 2.72
N LEU A 152 -1.63 11.70 2.21
CA LEU A 152 -2.09 11.82 0.81
C LEU A 152 -0.96 11.51 -0.18
N LEU A 153 0.24 12.08 0.03
CA LEU A 153 1.41 11.85 -0.81
C LEU A 153 1.85 10.37 -0.78
N ALA A 154 1.78 9.75 0.40
CA ALA A 154 2.03 8.31 0.53
C ALA A 154 1.04 7.49 -0.30
N GLY A 155 -0.24 7.86 -0.27
CA GLY A 155 -1.29 7.24 -1.07
C GLY A 155 -1.05 7.37 -2.57
N VAL A 156 -0.53 8.50 -3.06
CA VAL A 156 -0.15 8.65 -4.48
C VAL A 156 0.95 7.65 -4.86
N GLY A 157 1.96 7.45 -4.02
CA GLY A 157 3.00 6.44 -4.24
C GLY A 157 2.43 5.01 -4.33
N ILE A 158 1.49 4.67 -3.43
CA ILE A 158 0.78 3.39 -3.45
C ILE A 158 -0.06 3.23 -4.73
N ALA A 159 -0.71 4.30 -5.19
CA ALA A 159 -1.48 4.25 -6.43
C ALA A 159 -0.58 3.99 -7.65
N VAL A 160 0.58 4.65 -7.73
CA VAL A 160 1.59 4.42 -8.78
C VAL A 160 2.09 2.97 -8.74
N GLN A 161 2.39 2.45 -7.55
CA GLN A 161 2.77 1.05 -7.35
C GLN A 161 1.73 0.09 -7.94
N TYR A 162 0.44 0.28 -7.63
CA TYR A 162 -0.62 -0.61 -8.11
C TYR A 162 -0.85 -0.47 -9.60
N LEU A 163 -0.85 0.75 -10.15
CA LEU A 163 -1.06 0.99 -11.57
C LEU A 163 0.07 0.44 -12.43
N ALA A 164 1.31 0.49 -11.95
CA ALA A 164 2.45 -0.07 -12.66
C ALA A 164 2.55 -1.60 -12.59
N LEU A 165 1.76 -2.25 -11.72
CA LEU A 165 1.65 -3.72 -11.64
C LEU A 165 0.40 -4.28 -12.34
N ALA A 166 -0.54 -3.42 -12.72
CA ALA A 166 -1.81 -3.79 -13.33
C ALA A 166 -1.64 -4.20 -14.80
#